data_AF-A0A392VCU4-F1
#
_entry.id   AF-A0A392VCU4-F1
#
_cell.length_a   1.000
_cell.length_b   1.000
_cell.length_c   1.000
_cell.angle_alpha   90.00
_cell.angle_beta   90.00
_cell.angle_gamma   90.00
#
_symmetry.space_group_name_H-M   'P 1'
#
loop_
_entity.id
_entity.type
_entity.pdbx_description
1 polymer ?
#
loop_
_entity_poly.entity_id
_entity_poly.type
_entity_poly.pdbx_seq_one_letter_code
_entity_poly.pdbx_strand_id
1 'polypeptide(L)' 'MYWEAFKAMKLAEEQLQPSVGTLVGFSGEQVDVMGYASLLTTFGDKESAKTIK' A
#
# COMPACT_ATOMS: atom_id res chain seq x y z
N MET A 1 6.86 -10.44 -1.53
CA MET A 1 5.45 -10.54 -1.07
C MET A 1 4.66 -9.26 -1.35
N TYR A 2 5.18 -8.08 -1.01
CA TYR A 2 4.46 -6.80 -1.17
C TYR A 2 4.10 -6.43 -2.63
N TRP A 3 5.00 -6.68 -3.59
CA TRP A 3 4.73 -6.40 -5.01
C TRP A 3 3.62 -7.27 -5.60
N GLU A 4 3.62 -8.57 -5.30
CA GLU A 4 2.56 -9.48 -5.76
C GLU A 4 1.20 -9.11 -5.17
N ALA A 5 1.16 -8.67 -3.90
CA ALA A 5 -0.05 -8.15 -3.28
C ALA A 5 -0.56 -6.88 -3.99
N PHE A 6 0.34 -5.95 -4.34
CA PHE A 6 0.00 -4.76 -5.13
C PHE A 6 -0.62 -5.14 -6.48
N LYS A 7 0.00 -6.07 -7.23
CA LYS A 7 -0.56 -6.56 -8.51
C LYS A 7 -1.93 -7.22 -8.33
N ALA A 8 -2.13 -7.98 -7.25
CA ALA A 8 -3.41 -8.63 -6.96
C ALA A 8 -4.54 -7.64 -6.65
N MET A 9 -4.21 -6.44 -6.13
CA MET A 9 -5.17 -5.35 -5.94
C MET A 9 -5.65 -4.72 -7.25
N LYS A 10 -5.03 -5.06 -8.40
CA LYS A 10 -5.35 -4.50 -9.73
C LYS A 10 -5.25 -2.98 -9.79
N LEU A 11 -4.32 -2.41 -9.02
CA LEU A 11 -3.98 -1.00 -9.09
C LEU A 11 -3.08 -0.76 -10.30
N ALA A 12 -3.21 0.41 -10.92
CA ALA A 12 -2.34 0.80 -12.02
C ALA A 12 -0.95 1.18 -11.46
N GLU A 13 0.13 0.73 -12.09
CA GLU A 13 1.50 1.02 -11.62
C GLU A 13 1.77 2.53 -11.65
N GLU A 14 1.12 3.27 -12.54
CA GLU A 14 1.19 4.73 -12.65
C GLU A 14 0.62 5.46 -11.42
N GLN A 15 -0.14 4.77 -10.56
CA GLN A 15 -0.62 5.31 -9.29
C GLN A 15 0.45 5.26 -8.19
N LEU A 16 1.57 4.55 -8.40
CA LEU A 16 2.67 4.54 -7.46
C LEU A 16 3.38 5.89 -7.48
N GLN A 17 3.41 6.52 -6.32
CA GLN A 17 4.16 7.74 -6.09
C GLN A 17 5.59 7.38 -5.67
N PRO A 18 6.60 8.15 -6.13
CA PRO A 18 7.97 7.95 -5.70
C PRO A 18 8.08 8.03 -4.18
N SER A 19 8.78 7.06 -3.59
CA SER A 19 9.16 7.08 -2.18
C SER A 19 10.67 7.25 -2.07
N VAL A 20 11.13 7.98 -1.06
CA VAL A 20 12.56 8.13 -0.78
C VAL A 20 12.87 7.35 0.50
N GLY A 21 13.69 6.30 0.38
CA GLY A 21 14.17 5.51 1.51
C GLY A 21 13.98 4.01 1.34
N THR A 22 14.34 3.29 2.40
CA THR A 22 14.23 1.84 2.49
C THR A 22 13.18 1.46 3.53
N LEU A 23 12.49 0.34 3.31
CA LEU A 23 11.67 -0.28 4.35
C LEU A 23 12.57 -1.16 5.22
N VAL A 24 12.48 -0.94 6.54
CA VAL A 24 13.25 -1.69 7.53
C VAL A 24 12.36 -2.74 8.17
N GLY A 25 12.71 -4.01 8.01
CA GLY A 25 12.03 -5.14 8.64
C GLY A 25 12.38 -5.27 10.13
N PHE A 26 11.59 -6.06 10.86
CA PHE A 26 11.78 -6.28 12.31
C PHE A 26 13.14 -6.90 12.69
N SER A 27 13.78 -7.61 11.76
CA SER A 27 15.13 -8.17 11.89
C SER A 27 16.25 -7.18 11.49
N GLY A 28 15.91 -5.96 11.07
CA GLY A 28 16.86 -4.96 10.56
C GLY A 28 17.19 -5.10 9.07
N GLU A 29 16.56 -6.02 8.35
CA GLU A 29 16.65 -6.11 6.89
C GLU A 29 16.16 -4.81 6.23
N GLN A 30 16.87 -4.33 5.21
CA GLN A 30 16.48 -3.15 4.45
C GLN A 30 16.17 -3.54 3.01
N VAL A 31 15.04 -3.06 2.50
CA VAL A 31 14.64 -3.25 1.10
C VAL A 31 14.27 -1.92 0.46
N ASP A 32 14.67 -1.75 -0.80
CA ASP A 32 14.30 -0.57 -1.57
C ASP A 32 12.78 -0.53 -1.81
N VAL A 33 12.23 0.69 -1.73
CA VAL A 33 10.81 0.92 -1.93
C VAL A 33 10.57 1.31 -3.37
N MET A 34 9.73 0.56 -4.08
CA MET A 34 9.32 0.90 -5.45
C MET A 34 8.46 2.16 -5.52
N GLY A 35 7.70 2.44 -4.47
CA GLY A 35 6.82 3.59 -4.35
C GLY A 35 5.76 3.34 -3.27
N TYR A 36 4.79 4.25 -3.16
CA TYR A 36 3.62 4.08 -2.32
C TYR A 36 2.35 4.50 -3.06
N ALA A 37 1.21 3.98 -2.61
CA ALA A 37 -0.10 4.40 -3.08
C ALA A 37 -1.02 4.65 -1.88
N SER A 38 -1.80 5.73 -1.93
CA SER A 38 -2.85 5.99 -0.95
C SER A 38 -4.17 5.41 -1.45
N LEU A 39 -4.86 4.66 -0.61
CA LEU A 39 -6.11 3.98 -0.95
C LEU A 39 -7.26 4.53 -0.12
N LEU A 40 -8.35 4.92 -0.79
CA LEU A 40 -9.62 5.11 -0.12
C LEU A 40 -10.11 3.76 0.38
N THR A 41 -10.20 3.62 1.70
CA THR A 41 -10.54 2.35 2.34
C THR A 41 -11.84 2.50 3.11
N THR A 42 -12.81 1.64 2.81
CA THR A 42 -14.08 1.57 3.55
C THR A 42 -13.98 0.50 4.64
N PHE A 43 -14.28 0.89 5.88
CA PHE A 43 -14.31 0.02 7.05
C PHE A 43 -15.75 -0.12 7.57
N GLY A 44 -16.05 -1.25 8.21
CA GLY A 44 -17.39 -1.55 8.74
C GLY A 44 -18.35 -2.12 7.69
N ASP A 45 -19.58 -2.40 8.09
CA ASP A 45 -20.63 -2.96 7.24
C ASP A 45 -21.92 -2.12 7.28
N LYS A 46 -22.66 -2.12 6.16
CA LYS A 46 -23.96 -1.45 6.01
C LYS A 46 -23.96 -0.03 6.58
N GLU A 47 -24.73 0.22 7.64
CA GLU A 47 -24.91 1.52 8.28
C GLU A 47 -23.69 2.00 9.08
N SER A 48 -22.78 1.08 9.43
CA SER A 48 -21.53 1.42 10.12
C SER A 48 -20.38 1.70 9.15
N ALA A 49 -20.59 1.53 7.83
CA ALA A 49 -19.57 1.68 6.82
C ALA A 49 -19.03 3.13 6.75
N LYS A 50 -17.71 3.28 6.81
CA LYS A 50 -17.03 4.58 6.71
C LYS A 50 -15.82 4.49 5.80
N THR A 51 -15.72 5.42 4.86
CA THR A 51 -14.57 5.54 3.95
C THR A 51 -13.61 6.60 4.46
N ILE A 52 -12.33 6.23 4.58
CA ILE A 52 -11.24 7.15 4.88
C ILE A 52 -10.17 7.10 3.78
N LYS A 53 -9.40 8.18 3.66
CA LYS A 53 -8.26 8.29 2.76
C LYS A 53 -6.96 8.12 3.53
#